data_AF-A0A956LP94-F1
#
_entry.id   AF-A0A956LP94-F1
#
_cell.length_a   1.000
_cell.length_b   1.000
_cell.length_c   1.000
_cell.angle_alpha   90.00
_cell.angle_beta   90.00
_cell.angle_gamma   90.00
#
_symmetry.space_group_name_H-M   'P 1'
#
loop_
_entity.id
_entity.type
_entity.pdbx_description
1 polymer ?
#
loop_
_entity_poly.entity_id
_entity_poly.type
_entity_poly.pdbx_seq_one_letter_code
_entity_poly.pdbx_strand_id
1 'polypeptide(L)'
;MRTLIVVALCALSVVACNKGGDASRPPEASAENTASRLVKNVDAKPGDTTTCPFSGKPFVVKAEHPRVDYNGASFWVCSESAAEQVRADPAKYLEGFDG
;
A
#
# COMPACT_ATOMS: atom_id res chain seq x y z
N MET A 1 60.13 -25.57 1.96
CA MET A 1 59.51 -25.12 0.69
C MET A 1 58.02 -25.04 0.97
N ARG A 2 57.46 -23.83 0.83
CA ARG A 2 56.19 -23.37 1.40
C ARG A 2 54.99 -24.04 0.70
N THR A 3 54.16 -24.78 1.44
CA THR A 3 52.91 -25.34 0.92
C THR A 3 51.73 -24.73 1.66
N LEU A 4 50.92 -24.01 0.88
CA LEU A 4 49.58 -23.55 1.17
C LEU A 4 48.69 -24.73 1.59
N ILE A 5 47.89 -24.59 2.65
CA ILE A 5 46.52 -25.10 2.73
C ILE A 5 45.78 -24.18 3.71
N VAL A 6 44.87 -23.42 3.14
CA VAL A 6 44.02 -22.43 3.78
C VAL A 6 43.02 -23.13 4.70
N VAL A 7 43.03 -22.66 5.94
CA VAL A 7 42.02 -22.84 6.98
C VAL A 7 40.63 -22.58 6.43
N ALA A 8 39.74 -23.57 6.53
CA ALA A 8 38.30 -23.36 6.52
C ALA A 8 37.64 -24.44 7.38
N LEU A 9 37.87 -24.27 8.68
CA LEU A 9 37.13 -24.86 9.79
C LEU A 9 35.66 -24.39 9.77
N CYS A 10 34.81 -25.25 10.33
CA CYS A 10 33.50 -24.95 10.94
C CYS A 10 32.31 -24.68 10.00
N ALA A 11 31.39 -25.64 9.89
CA ALA A 11 30.26 -25.71 10.83
C ALA A 11 29.32 -26.89 10.50
N LEU A 12 29.19 -27.82 11.46
CA LEU A 12 27.96 -28.59 11.65
C LEU A 12 26.93 -27.68 12.33
N SER A 13 25.66 -27.68 11.87
CA SER A 13 24.43 -27.41 12.64
C SER A 13 23.22 -27.46 11.69
N VAL A 14 22.49 -28.57 11.63
CA VAL A 14 21.19 -28.86 12.28
C VAL A 14 19.95 -28.18 11.66
N VAL A 15 18.88 -28.99 11.58
CA VAL A 15 17.47 -28.67 11.88
C VAL A 15 16.48 -28.42 10.72
N ALA A 16 15.67 -29.47 10.53
CA ALA A 16 14.21 -29.55 10.48
C ALA A 16 13.42 -29.16 9.21
N CYS A 17 12.58 -30.11 8.79
CA CYS A 17 11.33 -29.88 8.09
C CYS A 17 10.51 -28.80 8.79
N ASN A 18 10.03 -27.81 8.03
CA ASN A 18 8.85 -27.08 8.44
C ASN A 18 7.87 -26.97 7.28
N LYS A 19 6.72 -27.60 7.50
CA LYS A 19 5.51 -27.53 6.69
C LYS A 19 4.82 -26.23 7.07
N GLY A 20 5.27 -25.12 6.47
CA GLY A 20 4.65 -23.81 6.62
C GLY A 20 4.03 -23.40 5.30
N GLY A 21 2.70 -23.37 5.25
CA GLY A 21 1.99 -22.64 4.21
C GLY A 21 2.22 -21.15 4.41
N ASP A 22 2.68 -20.48 3.37
CA ASP A 22 2.72 -19.02 3.31
C ASP A 22 1.77 -18.59 2.18
N ALA A 23 0.53 -18.34 2.59
CA ALA A 23 -0.37 -17.51 1.85
C ALA A 23 0.13 -16.06 1.99
N SER A 24 0.09 -15.35 0.87
CA SER A 24 0.15 -13.89 0.78
C SER A 24 1.55 -13.28 0.83
N ARG A 25 2.32 -13.51 -0.23
CA ARG A 25 3.26 -12.52 -0.76
C ARG A 25 2.44 -11.41 -1.45
N PRO A 26 2.30 -10.19 -0.91
CA PRO A 26 1.95 -9.07 -1.78
C PRO A 26 3.12 -8.89 -2.77
N PRO A 27 2.86 -8.78 -4.08
CA PRO A 27 3.92 -8.48 -5.03
C PRO A 27 4.41 -7.05 -4.78
N GLU A 28 5.54 -6.93 -4.09
CA GLU A 28 6.43 -5.78 -4.27
C GLU A 28 6.89 -5.73 -5.74
N ALA A 29 6.96 -4.50 -6.24
CA ALA A 29 7.40 -4.10 -7.58
C ALA A 29 6.36 -4.24 -8.71
N SER A 30 5.24 -3.52 -8.60
CA SER A 30 4.50 -3.07 -9.79
C SER A 30 5.04 -1.71 -10.22
N ALA A 31 6.19 -1.74 -10.89
CA ALA A 31 6.56 -0.69 -11.84
C ALA A 31 5.77 -0.93 -13.15
N GLU A 32 4.47 -0.62 -13.13
CA GLU A 32 3.55 -0.56 -14.27
C GLU A 32 2.33 0.23 -13.76
N ASN A 33 1.86 1.36 -14.30
CA ASN A 33 1.63 1.65 -15.70
C ASN A 33 1.40 3.18 -15.86
N THR A 34 2.24 3.86 -16.61
CA THR A 34 2.00 5.24 -17.07
C THR A 34 0.89 5.23 -18.13
N ALA A 35 -0.36 5.49 -17.71
CA ALA A 35 -1.39 6.26 -18.45
C ALA A 35 -2.80 5.98 -17.87
N SER A 36 -3.38 7.01 -17.23
CA SER A 36 -4.83 7.23 -17.06
C SER A 36 -5.69 6.15 -16.39
N ARG A 37 -5.14 5.26 -15.57
CA ARG A 37 -5.97 4.33 -14.80
C ARG A 37 -6.45 5.02 -13.53
N LEU A 38 -7.77 5.07 -13.37
CA LEU A 38 -8.41 5.40 -12.09
C LEU A 38 -7.89 4.39 -11.06
N VAL A 39 -7.10 4.88 -10.10
CA VAL A 39 -6.52 4.07 -9.03
C VAL A 39 -7.48 4.08 -7.86
N LYS A 40 -7.54 2.95 -7.14
CA LYS A 40 -8.28 2.89 -5.88
C LYS A 40 -7.74 3.92 -4.91
N ASN A 41 -8.65 4.55 -4.20
CA ASN A 41 -8.32 5.67 -3.33
C ASN A 41 -7.31 5.30 -2.23
N VAL A 42 -7.39 4.09 -1.70
CA VAL A 42 -6.49 3.56 -0.67
C VAL A 42 -5.05 3.36 -1.15
N ASP A 43 -4.85 3.13 -2.46
CA ASP A 43 -3.55 2.86 -3.07
C ASP A 43 -2.96 4.10 -3.79
N ALA A 44 -3.81 5.11 -4.02
CA ALA A 44 -3.47 6.30 -4.79
C ALA A 44 -2.33 7.11 -4.14
N LYS A 45 -1.45 7.66 -4.97
CA LYS A 45 -0.36 8.55 -4.55
C LYS A 45 -0.54 9.94 -5.16
N PRO A 46 0.17 10.96 -4.63
CA PRO A 46 0.21 12.27 -5.27
C PRO A 46 0.63 12.15 -6.74
N GLY A 47 -0.26 12.54 -7.66
CA GLY A 47 -0.10 12.38 -9.11
C GLY A 47 -1.07 11.39 -9.75
N ASP A 48 -1.68 10.48 -8.98
CA ASP A 48 -2.67 9.53 -9.48
C ASP A 48 -4.08 10.14 -9.54
N THR A 49 -4.95 9.57 -10.38
CA THR A 49 -6.37 9.91 -10.40
C THR A 49 -7.16 8.88 -9.61
N THR A 50 -7.98 9.33 -8.65
CA THR A 50 -8.85 8.48 -7.82
C THR A 50 -10.25 9.06 -7.70
N THR A 51 -11.22 8.26 -7.27
CA THR A 51 -12.58 8.71 -6.93
C THR A 51 -12.60 9.41 -5.56
N CYS A 52 -13.28 10.56 -5.46
CA CYS A 52 -13.52 11.23 -4.17
C CYS A 52 -14.69 10.55 -3.42
N PRO A 53 -14.52 10.08 -2.16
CA PRO A 53 -15.58 9.40 -1.40
C PRO A 53 -16.76 10.31 -1.06
N PHE A 54 -16.54 11.63 -0.98
CA PHE A 54 -17.60 12.59 -0.68
C PHE A 54 -18.50 12.89 -1.88
N SER A 55 -17.90 13.14 -3.06
CA SER A 55 -18.64 13.58 -4.27
C SER A 55 -18.82 12.49 -5.33
N GLY A 56 -18.13 11.35 -5.21
CA GLY A 56 -18.13 10.26 -6.21
C GLY A 56 -17.49 10.63 -7.55
N LYS A 57 -16.75 11.75 -7.63
CA LYS A 57 -16.11 12.23 -8.85
C LYS A 57 -14.62 11.88 -8.87
N PRO A 58 -14.05 11.53 -10.04
CA PRO A 58 -12.62 11.33 -10.17
C PRO A 58 -11.88 12.66 -10.03
N PHE A 59 -10.74 12.65 -9.33
CA PHE A 59 -9.86 13.80 -9.14
C PHE A 59 -8.40 13.34 -9.08
N VAL A 60 -7.48 14.25 -9.38
CA VAL A 60 -6.05 13.99 -9.26
C VAL A 60 -5.62 14.23 -7.81
N VAL A 61 -5.07 13.19 -7.18
CA VAL A 61 -4.50 13.26 -5.84
C VAL A 61 -3.26 14.15 -5.86
N LYS A 62 -3.13 15.00 -4.85
CA LYS A 62 -1.96 15.85 -4.61
C LYS A 62 -1.57 15.75 -3.15
N ALA A 63 -0.33 16.08 -2.84
CA ALA A 63 0.18 16.01 -1.48
C ALA A 63 -0.56 16.97 -0.53
N GLU A 64 -1.14 18.05 -1.04
CA GLU A 64 -1.93 19.00 -0.25
C GLU A 64 -3.34 18.48 0.10
N HIS A 65 -3.82 17.39 -0.53
CA HIS A 65 -5.16 16.88 -0.23
C HIS A 65 -5.21 16.19 1.14
N PRO A 66 -6.26 16.45 1.93
CA PRO A 66 -6.43 15.80 3.23
C PRO A 66 -6.66 14.30 3.06
N ARG A 67 -6.08 13.53 4.00
CA ARG A 67 -6.33 12.10 4.14
C ARG A 67 -7.20 11.82 5.36
N VAL A 68 -8.01 10.79 5.25
CA VAL A 68 -8.84 10.25 6.33
C VAL A 68 -8.58 8.77 6.46
N ASP A 69 -8.19 8.32 7.64
CA ASP A 69 -8.03 6.92 7.96
C ASP A 69 -9.37 6.29 8.37
N TYR A 70 -9.66 5.12 7.81
CA TYR A 70 -10.83 4.32 8.15
C TYR A 70 -10.55 2.83 7.92
N ASN A 71 -10.89 1.98 8.88
CA ASN A 71 -10.68 0.53 8.80
C ASN A 71 -9.23 0.11 8.47
N GLY A 72 -8.24 0.90 8.89
CA GLY A 72 -6.82 0.63 8.61
C GLY A 72 -6.35 1.02 7.20
N ALA A 73 -7.23 1.62 6.38
CA ALA A 73 -6.88 2.21 5.09
C ALA A 73 -6.90 3.74 5.15
N SER A 74 -6.07 4.40 4.34
CA SER A 74 -5.99 5.86 4.26
C SER A 74 -6.59 6.35 2.95
N PHE A 75 -7.65 7.15 3.03
CA PHE A 75 -8.36 7.65 1.87
C PHE A 75 -8.06 9.14 1.61
N TRP A 76 -7.75 9.48 0.36
CA TRP A 76 -7.63 10.85 -0.14
C TRP A 76 -8.99 11.49 -0.36
N VAL A 77 -9.12 12.74 0.08
CA VAL A 77 -10.35 13.50 -0.07
C VAL A 77 -10.11 14.73 -0.95
N CYS A 78 -11.08 15.02 -1.82
CA CYS A 78 -10.97 16.07 -2.83
C CYS A 78 -10.91 17.50 -2.26
N SER A 79 -11.30 17.73 -1.01
CA SER A 79 -11.20 19.04 -0.35
C SER A 79 -11.24 18.92 1.18
N GLU A 80 -10.84 20.00 1.86
CA GLU A 80 -10.86 20.07 3.33
C GLU A 80 -12.28 19.96 3.90
N SER A 81 -13.23 20.70 3.32
CA SER A 81 -14.64 20.62 3.74
C SER A 81 -15.24 19.22 3.53
N ALA A 82 -14.84 18.53 2.46
CA ALA A 82 -15.25 17.14 2.26
C ALA A 82 -14.62 16.22 3.31
N ALA A 83 -13.36 16.47 3.69
CA ALA A 83 -12.68 15.69 4.72
C ALA A 83 -13.30 15.89 6.11
N GLU A 84 -13.79 17.09 6.44
CA GLU A 84 -14.56 17.31 7.67
C GLU A 84 -15.86 16.51 7.70
N GLN A 85 -16.62 16.50 6.59
CA GLN A 85 -17.85 15.71 6.47
C GLN A 85 -17.58 14.20 6.53
N VAL A 86 -16.53 13.74 5.86
CA VAL A 86 -16.12 12.34 5.89
C VAL A 86 -15.60 11.95 7.29
N ARG A 87 -14.92 12.84 8.01
CA ARG A 87 -14.52 12.57 9.41
C ARG A 87 -15.72 12.57 10.37
N ALA A 88 -16.75 13.35 10.08
CA ALA A 88 -17.97 13.38 10.88
C ALA A 88 -18.77 12.06 10.76
N ASP A 89 -18.83 11.48 9.56
CA ASP A 89 -19.51 10.20 9.32
C ASP A 89 -18.73 9.31 8.33
N PRO A 90 -17.59 8.72 8.76
CA PRO A 90 -16.72 7.97 7.85
C PRO A 90 -17.37 6.67 7.37
N ALA A 91 -18.23 6.06 8.18
CA ALA A 91 -18.97 4.87 7.78
C ALA A 91 -19.85 5.15 6.55
N LYS A 92 -20.57 6.28 6.52
CA LYS A 92 -21.42 6.65 5.38
C LYS A 92 -20.68 6.78 4.04
N TYR A 93 -19.41 7.22 4.06
CA TYR A 93 -18.66 7.54 2.84
C TYR A 93 -17.55 6.55 2.49
N LEU A 94 -16.98 5.87 3.49
CA LEU A 94 -15.81 5.00 3.35
C LEU A 94 -16.13 3.51 3.58
N GLU A 95 -17.25 3.19 4.22
CA GLU A 95 -17.66 1.79 4.38
C GLU A 95 -18.03 1.19 3.01
N GLY A 96 -17.29 0.16 2.61
CA GLY A 96 -17.46 -0.47 1.29
C GLY A 96 -17.03 0.40 0.11
N PHE A 97 -16.32 1.52 0.35
CA PHE A 97 -15.79 2.36 -0.71
C PHE A 97 -14.55 1.71 -1.34
N ASP A 98 -14.71 1.12 -2.52
CA ASP A 98 -13.60 0.45 -3.25
C ASP A 98 -12.72 1.44 -4.03
N GLY A 99 -13.18 2.68 -4.21
CA GLY A 99 -12.42 3.74 -4.90
C GLY A 99 -12.43 3.60 -6.42
#